data_AF-A0A482RT75-F1
#
_entry.id   AF-A0A482RT75-F1
#
_cell.length_a   1.000
_cell.length_b   1.000
_cell.length_c   1.000
_cell.angle_alpha   90.00
_cell.angle_beta   90.00
_cell.angle_gamma   90.00
#
_symmetry.space_group_name_H-M   'P 1'
#
loop_
_entity.id
_entity.type
_entity.pdbx_description
1 polymer ?
#
loop_
_entity_poly.entity_id
_entity_poly.type
_entity_poly.pdbx_seq_one_letter_code
_entity_poly.pdbx_strand_id
1 'polypeptide(L)' 'MSRRMRAAEEDMPSLPLPPLPATLAALKRSIRAVATDEEYAHSEAVIDEFAGGAGPDLHAALEERASSMRNW' A
#
# COMPACT_ATOMS: atom_id res chain seq x y z
N MET A 1 -26.97 20.20 6.70
CA MET A 1 -26.44 19.31 5.64
C MET A 1 -27.57 18.90 4.70
N SER A 2 -27.44 19.18 3.40
CA SER A 2 -28.46 18.91 2.39
C SER A 2 -28.60 17.40 2.10
N ARG A 3 -29.83 16.92 1.84
CA ARG A 3 -30.13 15.50 1.59
C ARG A 3 -29.34 14.93 0.39
N ARG A 4 -28.95 15.78 -0.56
CA ARG A 4 -28.08 15.44 -1.71
C ARG A 4 -26.63 15.16 -1.34
N MET A 5 -26.13 15.74 -0.26
CA MET A 5 -24.72 15.60 0.16
C MET A 5 -24.45 14.22 0.77
N ARG A 6 -25.44 13.65 1.46
CA ARG A 6 -25.36 12.30 2.06
C ARG A 6 -25.40 11.19 1.02
N ALA A 7 -26.23 11.32 -0.01
CA ALA A 7 -26.30 10.33 -1.09
C ALA A 7 -24.98 10.19 -1.86
N ALA A 8 -24.22 11.29 -2.02
CA ALA A 8 -22.90 11.25 -2.65
C ALA A 8 -21.82 10.57 -1.78
N GLU A 9 -21.98 10.57 -0.46
CA GLU A 9 -21.09 9.85 0.46
C GLU A 9 -21.37 8.34 0.47
N GLU A 10 -22.62 7.93 0.22
CA GLU A 10 -23.05 6.53 0.15
C GLU A 10 -22.57 5.84 -1.14
N ASP A 11 -22.47 6.57 -2.25
CA ASP A 11 -22.00 6.07 -3.56
C ASP A 11 -20.45 6.06 -3.71
N MET A 12 -19.71 6.50 -2.69
CA MET A 12 -18.25 6.58 -2.80
C MET A 12 -17.63 5.17 -2.76
N PRO A 13 -16.75 4.82 -3.72
CA PRO A 13 -16.09 3.53 -3.72
C PRO A 13 -15.27 3.35 -2.44
N SER A 14 -15.12 2.08 -2.01
CA SER A 14 -14.21 1.75 -0.91
C SER A 14 -12.76 2.06 -1.31
N LEU A 15 -11.93 2.43 -0.33
CA LEU A 15 -10.52 2.73 -0.57
C LEU A 15 -9.81 1.49 -1.15
N PRO A 16 -9.23 1.56 -2.35
CA PRO A 16 -8.56 0.40 -2.93
C PRO A 16 -7.27 0.08 -2.17
N LEU A 17 -6.96 -1.20 -2.03
CA LEU A 17 -5.68 -1.69 -1.54
C LEU A 17 -4.80 -2.04 -2.74
N PRO A 18 -3.69 -1.30 -2.99
CA PRO A 18 -2.80 -1.60 -4.11
C PRO A 18 -2.07 -2.94 -3.90
N PRO A 19 -1.81 -3.72 -4.97
CA PRO A 19 -1.04 -4.96 -4.85
C PRO A 19 0.35 -4.71 -4.25
N LEU A 20 0.77 -5.58 -3.34
CA LEU A 20 2.08 -5.48 -2.68
C LEU A 20 3.25 -5.24 -3.67
N PRO A 21 3.40 -5.99 -4.78
CA PRO A 21 4.52 -5.77 -5.71
C PRO A 21 4.55 -4.36 -6.32
N ALA A 22 3.39 -3.79 -6.63
CA ALA A 22 3.30 -2.44 -7.19
C ALA A 22 3.71 -1.38 -6.15
N THR A 23 3.31 -1.58 -4.89
CA THR A 23 3.68 -0.71 -3.76
C THR A 23 5.19 -0.76 -3.49
N LEU A 24 5.79 -1.95 -3.44
CA LEU A 24 7.23 -2.11 -3.21
C LEU A 24 8.05 -1.53 -4.36
N ALA A 25 7.61 -1.71 -5.62
CA ALA A 25 8.26 -1.09 -6.77
C ALA A 25 8.19 0.45 -6.71
N ALA A 26 7.06 1.02 -6.27
CA ALA A 26 6.94 2.46 -6.07
C ALA A 26 7.85 2.97 -4.95
N LEU A 27 7.95 2.23 -3.84
CA LEU A 27 8.84 2.56 -2.74
C LEU A 27 10.31 2.59 -3.19
N LYS A 28 10.78 1.55 -3.90
CA LYS A 28 12.15 1.52 -4.45
C LYS A 28 12.45 2.76 -5.31
N ARG A 29 11.55 3.13 -6.23
CA ARG A 29 11.72 4.34 -7.06
C ARG A 29 11.81 5.62 -6.23
N SER A 30 10.97 5.76 -5.20
CA SER A 30 10.96 6.93 -4.32
C SER A 30 12.26 7.05 -3.53
N ILE A 31 12.79 5.94 -3.02
CA ILE A 31 14.06 5.93 -2.28
C ILE A 31 15.22 6.27 -3.20
N ARG A 32 15.26 5.71 -4.43
CA ARG A 32 16.33 5.97 -5.40
C ARG A 32 16.51 7.46 -5.72
N ALA A 33 15.43 8.24 -5.67
CA ALA A 33 15.48 9.67 -5.96
C ALA A 33 16.20 10.51 -4.90
N VAL A 34 16.39 9.98 -3.68
CA VAL A 34 16.91 10.74 -2.53
C VAL A 34 18.09 10.08 -1.81
N ALA A 35 18.27 8.77 -1.96
CA ALA A 35 19.31 8.01 -1.29
C ALA A 35 20.63 8.00 -2.08
N THR A 36 21.74 7.86 -1.36
CA THR A 36 23.02 7.47 -1.95
C THR A 36 22.96 6.04 -2.51
N ASP A 37 23.97 5.63 -3.31
CA ASP A 37 24.01 4.27 -3.86
C ASP A 37 24.08 3.18 -2.77
N GLU A 38 24.84 3.43 -1.68
CA GLU A 38 24.97 2.50 -0.56
C GLU A 38 23.65 2.36 0.22
N GLU A 39 22.99 3.48 0.55
CA GLU A 39 21.69 3.50 1.23
C GLU A 39 20.60 2.85 0.37
N TYR A 40 20.61 3.11 -0.95
CA TYR A 40 19.68 2.48 -1.87
C TYR A 40 19.89 0.96 -1.93
N ALA A 41 21.13 0.49 -2.05
CA ALA A 41 21.44 -0.94 -2.10
C ALA A 41 21.00 -1.67 -0.82
N HIS A 42 21.24 -1.06 0.34
CA HIS A 42 20.75 -1.60 1.61
C HIS A 42 19.22 -1.64 1.67
N SER A 43 18.56 -0.54 1.29
CA SER A 43 17.10 -0.45 1.27
C SER A 43 16.47 -1.48 0.32
N GLU A 44 17.07 -1.67 -0.85
CA GLU A 44 16.63 -2.65 -1.84
C GLU A 44 16.68 -4.07 -1.27
N ALA A 45 17.78 -4.45 -0.61
CA ALA A 45 17.93 -5.75 0.03
C ALA A 45 16.86 -5.99 1.11
N VAL A 46 16.58 -4.99 1.95
CA VAL A 46 15.53 -5.08 2.99
C VAL A 46 14.15 -5.21 2.36
N ILE A 47 13.86 -4.47 1.30
CA ILE A 47 12.58 -4.56 0.57
C ILE A 47 12.40 -5.95 -0.05
N ASP A 48 13.46 -6.52 -0.62
CA ASP A 48 13.39 -7.85 -1.25
C ASP A 48 13.29 -8.97 -0.21
N GLU A 49 13.96 -8.85 0.94
CA GLU A 49 13.76 -9.74 2.08
C GLU A 49 12.32 -9.68 2.59
N PHE A 50 11.73 -8.49 2.71
CA PHE A 50 10.34 -8.33 3.09
C PHE A 50 9.39 -8.95 2.05
N ALA A 51 9.64 -8.73 0.76
CA ALA A 51 8.83 -9.28 -0.33
C ALA A 51 8.82 -10.81 -0.37
N GLY A 52 9.97 -11.43 -0.09
CA GLY A 52 10.12 -12.90 -0.01
C GLY A 52 9.84 -13.51 1.36
N GLY A 53 9.68 -12.68 2.40
CA GLY A 53 9.51 -13.08 3.79
C GLY A 53 8.11 -12.78 4.31
N ALA A 54 8.01 -11.92 5.33
CA ALA A 54 6.75 -11.63 6.02
C ALA A 54 5.75 -10.77 5.22
N GLY A 55 6.17 -10.13 4.12
CA GLY A 55 5.36 -9.19 3.37
C GLY A 55 4.05 -9.76 2.80
N PRO A 56 4.07 -10.92 2.11
CA PRO A 56 2.86 -11.55 1.59
C PRO A 56 1.82 -11.88 2.68
N ASP A 57 2.24 -12.43 3.81
CA ASP A 57 1.33 -12.79 4.93
C ASP A 57 0.70 -11.55 5.56
N LEU A 58 1.50 -10.48 5.75
CA LEU A 58 0.98 -9.21 6.24
C LEU A 58 0.04 -8.53 5.23
N HIS A 59 0.31 -8.65 3.94
CA HIS A 59 -0.58 -8.12 2.90
C HIS A 59 -1.90 -8.88 2.84
N ALA A 60 -1.89 -10.20 2.97
CA ALA A 60 -3.10 -11.01 3.03
C ALA A 60 -3.98 -10.64 4.25
N ALA A 61 -3.35 -10.42 5.41
CA ALA A 61 -4.07 -9.93 6.60
C ALA A 61 -4.66 -8.52 6.38
N LEU A 62 -3.98 -7.67 5.61
CA LEU A 62 -4.47 -6.34 5.24
C LEU A 62 -5.63 -6.41 4.24
N GLU A 63 -5.59 -7.33 3.28
CA GLU A 63 -6.69 -7.62 2.34
C GLU A 63 -7.95 -8.09 3.08
N GLU A 64 -7.80 -9.00 4.05
CA GLU A 64 -8.90 -9.46 4.91
C GLU A 64 -9.50 -8.31 5.72
N ARG A 65 -8.65 -7.45 6.29
CA ARG A 65 -9.13 -6.24 6.98
C ARG A 65 -9.89 -5.33 6.02
N ALA A 66 -9.34 -5.08 4.83
CA ALA A 66 -9.91 -4.20 3.82
C ALA A 66 -11.27 -4.67 3.29
N SER A 67 -11.56 -5.97 3.29
CA SER A 67 -12.83 -6.50 2.82
C SER A 67 -14.03 -6.13 3.72
N SER A 68 -13.79 -5.64 4.94
CA SER A 68 -14.84 -5.32 5.92
C SER A 68 -14.99 -3.82 6.21
N MET A 69 -14.16 -2.97 5.62
CA MET A 69 -14.10 -1.54 5.91
C MET A 69 -14.16 -0.70 4.63
N ARG A 70 -15.04 0.31 4.57
CA ARG A 70 -15.08 1.26 3.43
C ARG A 70 -13.75 2.03 3.27
N ASN A 71 -13.02 2.19 4.37
CA ASN A 71 -11.69 2.79 4.45
C ASN A 71 -10.94 2.04 5.56
N TRP A 72 -9.91 1.28 5.20
CA TRP A 72 -9.24 0.26 6.01
C TRP A 72 -7.98 0.75 6.70
#